data_AF-A0A8H6SRB2-F1
#
_entry.id   AF-A0A8H6SRB2-F1
#
_cell.length_a   1.000
_cell.length_b   1.000
_cell.length_c   1.000
_cell.angle_alpha   90.00
_cell.angle_beta   90.00
_cell.angle_gamma   90.00
#
_symmetry.space_group_name_H-M   'P 1'
#
loop_
_entity.id
_entity.type
_entity.pdbx_description
1 polymer ?
#
loop_
_entity_poly.entity_id
_entity_poly.type
_entity_poly.pdbx_seq_one_letter_code
_entity_poly.pdbx_strand_id
1 'polypeptide(L)'
;MRRERALRILLLALAAVFSLLYLDPRVLTGTDIDDVELDAVPTKSEPANNVTLKQPEHVFLVNGLVEIVDPAAPHPIYELIQKAEAEWKGKLARASTTFTQAVAEYRRRWDYVREHAVELPDEYDQINDDLEPFWGLEPKDFLAIRSELEAKIDSYTVGKSATTGVHVVNTSFAPGKYDQLIKGSVAVVDLLRDVEDRLPPFRAVFSPHDSPNRLSDYFVEEAARRAARQNKYVRRNQLPNIDPTGWISACSPGSPARDFSIDEASEPPPPNSKKTFIHDHKLAMDPCLHPRHFWRHGQLLSYDKGPTPQRELVPEFSYCSSHLHHNIRFPTPYGWVDDLSHGDNPDWQDRPDERVLWRGSNTGIFHSQKTRWRTSQRALLMQLTNNIRGSISILGPSNSPTDPVGQPVQIRSARVNPGIFDVAFAGDPIMCDKQTCELLQKLFPWRKRQSAKDAGEYRYVLDVDGNGWSGRFKRLITSNALVFKASLYPEWWLDRVQPWVHYIPIQLDLNDLHDAVIFFRGDSSGVGAHEDLARKIAEQGRAWSRRFWRREDMVAHFYRLILEYARLMSEDREAMSYHSQTDLSLC
;
A
#
# COMPACT_ATOMS: atom_id res chain seq x y z
N MET A 1 30.93 -43.45 -31.52
CA MET A 1 29.92 -43.82 -32.54
C MET A 1 29.36 -45.26 -32.48
N ARG A 2 30.13 -46.34 -32.23
CA ARG A 2 29.54 -47.71 -32.13
C ARG A 2 28.93 -48.07 -30.75
N ARG A 3 29.41 -47.47 -29.65
CA ARG A 3 28.86 -47.70 -28.28
C ARG A 3 27.55 -46.96 -27.99
N GLU A 4 27.35 -45.77 -28.55
CA GLU A 4 26.10 -45.00 -28.35
C GLU A 4 24.90 -45.57 -29.13
N ARG A 5 25.15 -46.25 -30.25
CA ARG A 5 24.09 -46.94 -31.01
C ARG A 5 23.57 -48.18 -30.30
N ALA A 6 24.43 -48.92 -29.60
CA ALA A 6 24.03 -50.09 -28.82
C ALA A 6 23.17 -49.71 -27.59
N LEU A 7 23.49 -48.61 -26.92
CA LEU A 7 22.75 -48.13 -25.75
C LEU A 7 21.35 -47.60 -26.12
N ARG A 8 21.21 -46.94 -27.28
CA ARG A 8 19.92 -46.48 -27.80
C ARG A 8 19.00 -47.63 -28.24
N ILE A 9 19.56 -48.72 -28.79
CA ILE A 9 18.79 -49.91 -29.17
C ILE A 9 18.29 -50.66 -27.93
N LEU A 10 19.10 -50.73 -26.85
CA LEU A 10 18.70 -51.35 -25.59
C LEU A 10 17.58 -50.58 -24.87
N LEU A 11 17.63 -49.24 -24.88
CA LEU A 11 16.61 -48.39 -24.29
C LEU A 11 15.28 -48.41 -25.08
N LEU A 12 15.34 -48.50 -26.42
CA LEU A 12 14.15 -48.64 -27.27
C LEU A 12 13.50 -50.03 -27.12
N ALA A 13 14.28 -51.09 -26.92
CA ALA A 13 13.75 -52.43 -26.66
C ALA A 13 13.03 -52.53 -25.29
N LEU A 14 13.54 -51.85 -24.25
CA LEU A 14 12.91 -51.80 -22.93
C LEU A 14 11.60 -50.98 -22.93
N ALA A 15 11.51 -49.91 -23.73
CA ALA A 15 10.28 -49.12 -23.88
C ALA A 15 9.17 -49.88 -24.65
N ALA A 16 9.56 -50.75 -25.60
CA ALA A 16 8.61 -51.58 -26.36
C ALA A 16 7.99 -52.70 -25.51
N VAL A 17 8.74 -53.30 -24.58
CA VAL A 17 8.23 -54.35 -23.67
C VAL A 17 7.28 -53.78 -22.61
N PHE A 18 7.52 -52.55 -22.15
CA PHE A 18 6.63 -51.90 -21.17
C PHE A 18 5.31 -51.42 -21.77
N SER A 19 5.29 -51.14 -23.09
CA SER A 19 4.09 -50.69 -23.80
C SER A 19 3.16 -51.84 -24.25
N LEU A 20 3.61 -53.10 -24.16
CA LEU A 20 2.86 -54.30 -24.56
C LEU A 20 2.06 -54.96 -23.42
N LEU A 21 2.16 -54.47 -22.18
CA LEU A 21 1.49 -55.07 -21.01
C LEU A 21 0.23 -54.32 -20.52
N TYR A 22 -0.21 -53.25 -21.20
CA TYR A 22 -1.35 -52.44 -20.73
C TYR A 22 -2.30 -51.96 -21.84
N LEU A 23 -2.58 -52.80 -22.83
CA LEU A 23 -3.63 -52.54 -23.81
C LEU A 23 -4.39 -53.83 -24.13
N ASP A 24 -5.50 -54.05 -23.42
CA ASP A 24 -6.54 -54.99 -23.84
C ASP A 24 -7.80 -54.19 -24.22
N PRO A 25 -8.14 -54.10 -25.52
CA PRO A 25 -9.43 -53.60 -25.94
C PRO A 25 -10.19 -54.65 -26.77
N ARG A 26 -11.44 -54.90 -26.33
CA ARG A 26 -12.68 -55.19 -27.10
C ARG A 26 -13.32 -56.54 -26.78
N VAL A 27 -14.50 -56.47 -26.16
CA VAL A 27 -15.69 -57.17 -26.66
C VAL A 27 -16.89 -56.20 -26.57
N LEU A 28 -17.39 -55.77 -27.73
CA LEU A 28 -18.69 -55.12 -27.93
C LEU A 28 -19.31 -55.70 -29.19
N THR A 29 -20.46 -56.36 -29.02
CA THR A 29 -21.62 -56.57 -29.92
C THR A 29 -22.55 -57.48 -29.09
N GLY A 30 -23.79 -57.20 -28.69
CA GLY A 30 -24.88 -56.46 -29.30
C GLY A 30 -26.01 -57.47 -29.58
N THR A 31 -27.11 -57.45 -28.81
CA THR A 31 -28.50 -57.82 -29.22
C THR A 31 -29.51 -57.68 -28.07
N ASP A 32 -30.50 -56.81 -28.33
CA ASP A 32 -31.92 -56.67 -27.94
C ASP A 32 -32.56 -57.37 -26.72
N ILE A 33 -33.13 -56.51 -25.86
CA ILE A 33 -34.53 -56.39 -25.39
C ILE A 33 -35.35 -57.68 -25.16
N ASP A 34 -35.82 -57.87 -23.91
CA ASP A 34 -37.23 -58.14 -23.59
C ASP A 34 -37.58 -57.77 -22.14
N ASP A 35 -38.79 -57.25 -21.99
CA ASP A 35 -39.41 -56.59 -20.85
C ASP A 35 -39.65 -57.46 -19.61
N VAL A 36 -39.42 -56.91 -18.41
CA VAL A 36 -40.24 -57.21 -17.22
C VAL A 36 -40.41 -55.94 -16.38
N GLU A 37 -41.60 -55.35 -16.51
CA GLU A 37 -42.16 -54.31 -15.66
C GLU A 37 -42.54 -54.91 -14.29
N LEU A 38 -42.07 -54.32 -13.18
CA LEU A 38 -42.56 -54.62 -11.83
C LEU A 38 -42.73 -53.32 -11.05
N ASP A 39 -43.97 -53.17 -10.56
CA ASP A 39 -44.61 -51.97 -10.04
C ASP A 39 -43.94 -51.33 -8.82
N ALA A 40 -44.14 -50.02 -8.76
CA ALA A 40 -43.74 -49.12 -7.69
C ALA A 40 -44.41 -49.41 -6.33
N VAL A 41 -43.65 -49.21 -5.26
CA VAL A 41 -44.17 -48.92 -3.91
C VAL A 41 -43.61 -47.57 -3.45
N PRO A 42 -44.42 -46.53 -3.23
CA PRO A 42 -43.92 -45.23 -2.80
C PRO A 42 -43.81 -45.17 -1.27
N THR A 43 -42.58 -45.20 -0.74
CA THR A 43 -42.30 -44.75 0.63
C THR A 43 -42.01 -43.25 0.62
N LYS A 44 -42.96 -42.47 1.15
CA LYS A 44 -42.76 -41.06 1.48
C LYS A 44 -41.69 -40.95 2.56
N SER A 45 -40.46 -40.55 2.18
CA SER A 45 -39.51 -39.94 3.10
C SER A 45 -39.74 -38.43 3.10
N GLU A 46 -40.06 -37.87 4.28
CA GLU A 46 -40.13 -36.43 4.51
C GLU A 46 -38.83 -35.74 4.08
N PRO A 47 -38.89 -34.48 3.60
CA PRO A 47 -37.69 -33.74 3.26
C PRO A 47 -36.90 -33.49 4.55
N ALA A 48 -35.66 -33.98 4.58
CA ALA A 48 -34.69 -33.57 5.58
C ALA A 48 -34.63 -32.04 5.56
N ASN A 49 -35.03 -31.41 6.66
CA ASN A 49 -34.76 -30.01 6.92
C ASN A 49 -33.23 -29.84 6.90
N ASN A 50 -32.69 -29.47 5.73
CA ASN A 50 -31.37 -28.88 5.62
C ASN A 50 -31.46 -27.50 6.28
N VAL A 51 -31.39 -27.50 7.61
CA VAL A 51 -30.98 -26.32 8.37
C VAL A 51 -29.52 -26.14 7.99
N THR A 52 -29.25 -25.35 6.96
CA THR A 52 -27.93 -24.78 6.72
C THR A 52 -27.60 -23.98 7.98
N LEU A 53 -26.86 -24.60 8.90
CA LEU A 53 -26.30 -23.90 10.04
C LEU A 53 -25.46 -22.76 9.47
N LYS A 54 -25.95 -21.53 9.65
CA LYS A 54 -25.27 -20.33 9.19
C LYS A 54 -23.90 -20.32 9.86
N GLN A 55 -22.82 -20.35 9.06
CA GLN A 55 -21.47 -20.35 9.61
C GLN A 55 -21.27 -19.07 10.45
N PRO A 56 -20.48 -19.14 11.55
CA PRO A 56 -20.17 -17.96 12.34
C PRO A 56 -19.49 -16.90 11.47
N GLU A 57 -19.97 -15.65 11.53
CA GLU A 57 -19.49 -14.55 10.69
C GLU A 57 -18.35 -13.78 11.38
N HIS A 58 -17.40 -13.27 10.58
CA HIS A 58 -16.37 -12.35 11.05
C HIS A 58 -16.93 -10.96 11.35
N VAL A 59 -16.34 -10.26 12.32
CA VAL A 59 -16.76 -8.90 12.68
C VAL A 59 -15.84 -7.88 12.01
N PHE A 60 -16.36 -7.20 10.98
CA PHE A 60 -15.67 -6.12 10.27
C PHE A 60 -15.88 -4.79 11.00
N LEU A 61 -14.81 -4.25 11.58
CA LEU A 61 -14.83 -3.01 12.35
C LEU A 61 -14.67 -1.78 11.44
N VAL A 62 -15.25 -0.66 11.88
CA VAL A 62 -15.18 0.64 11.17
C VAL A 62 -13.78 1.25 11.12
N ASN A 63 -12.81 0.69 11.87
CA ASN A 63 -11.42 1.12 11.85
C ASN A 63 -10.57 0.36 10.81
N GLY A 64 -11.18 -0.46 9.96
CA GLY A 64 -10.48 -1.22 8.93
C GLY A 64 -9.92 -2.58 9.39
N LEU A 65 -10.17 -3.00 10.63
CA LEU A 65 -9.78 -4.33 11.13
C LEU A 65 -10.95 -5.31 11.13
N VAL A 66 -10.66 -6.59 10.88
CA VAL A 66 -11.60 -7.69 11.07
C VAL A 66 -11.17 -8.51 12.29
N GLU A 67 -12.09 -8.74 13.23
CA GLU A 67 -11.84 -9.55 14.42
C GLU A 67 -12.34 -10.99 14.25
N ILE A 68 -11.56 -11.94 14.77
CA ILE A 68 -11.98 -13.32 14.94
C ILE A 68 -12.65 -13.46 16.30
N VAL A 69 -13.99 -13.52 16.28
CA VAL A 69 -14.81 -13.62 17.51
C VAL A 69 -15.15 -15.07 17.83
N ASP A 70 -15.26 -15.93 16.82
CA ASP A 70 -15.59 -17.35 16.97
C ASP A 70 -14.50 -18.23 16.32
N PRO A 71 -13.78 -19.06 17.08
CA PRO A 71 -12.85 -20.06 16.55
C PRO A 71 -13.48 -21.09 15.61
N ALA A 72 -14.81 -21.24 15.63
CA ALA A 72 -15.55 -22.09 14.71
C ALA A 72 -15.77 -21.43 13.34
N ALA A 73 -15.52 -20.13 13.20
CA ALA A 73 -15.53 -19.44 11.91
C ALA A 73 -14.37 -19.92 11.02
N PRO A 74 -14.49 -19.83 9.69
CA PRO A 74 -13.37 -20.01 8.77
C PRO A 74 -12.19 -19.08 9.04
N HIS A 75 -11.04 -19.31 8.41
CA HIS A 75 -9.93 -18.36 8.49
C HIS A 75 -10.29 -17.06 7.71
N PRO A 76 -10.20 -15.86 8.31
CA PRO A 76 -10.69 -14.61 7.69
C PRO A 76 -9.97 -14.22 6.40
N ILE A 77 -8.71 -14.63 6.22
CA ILE A 77 -7.95 -14.38 4.97
C ILE A 77 -8.70 -14.90 3.73
N TYR A 78 -9.46 -15.99 3.82
CA TYR A 78 -10.26 -16.45 2.68
C TYR A 78 -11.35 -15.46 2.29
N GLU A 79 -12.13 -14.97 3.27
CA GLU A 79 -13.16 -13.97 3.02
C GLU A 79 -12.55 -12.64 2.54
N LEU A 80 -11.40 -12.24 3.09
CA LEU A 80 -10.67 -11.03 2.69
C LEU A 80 -10.23 -11.11 1.22
N ILE A 81 -9.63 -12.22 0.79
CA ILE A 81 -9.25 -12.43 -0.61
C ILE A 81 -10.49 -12.42 -1.51
N GLN A 82 -11.55 -13.14 -1.13
CA GLN A 82 -12.77 -13.21 -1.93
C GLN A 82 -13.44 -11.85 -2.11
N LYS A 83 -13.60 -11.07 -1.03
CA LYS A 83 -14.16 -9.71 -1.07
C LYS A 83 -13.30 -8.79 -1.93
N ALA A 84 -11.99 -8.81 -1.72
CA ALA A 84 -11.08 -7.97 -2.47
C ALA A 84 -11.08 -8.29 -3.98
N GLU A 85 -11.17 -9.56 -4.36
CA GLU A 85 -11.30 -9.96 -5.77
C GLU A 85 -12.61 -9.47 -6.40
N ALA A 86 -13.72 -9.54 -5.65
CA ALA A 86 -15.01 -9.02 -6.09
C ALA A 86 -14.98 -7.49 -6.24
N GLU A 87 -14.37 -6.77 -5.29
CA GLU A 87 -14.19 -5.32 -5.33
C GLU A 87 -13.31 -4.89 -6.51
N TRP A 88 -12.19 -5.60 -6.73
CA TRP A 88 -11.29 -5.34 -7.86
C TRP A 88 -11.99 -5.55 -9.20
N LYS A 89 -12.74 -6.65 -9.34
CA LYS A 89 -13.55 -6.89 -10.55
C LYS A 89 -14.60 -5.80 -10.74
N GLY A 90 -15.25 -5.37 -9.67
CA GLY A 90 -16.21 -4.27 -9.68
C GLY A 90 -15.57 -2.94 -10.11
N LYS A 91 -14.36 -2.65 -9.62
CA LYS A 91 -13.58 -1.47 -9.99
C LYS A 91 -13.28 -1.45 -11.48
N LEU A 92 -12.73 -2.53 -12.02
CA LEU A 92 -12.46 -2.65 -13.46
C LEU A 92 -13.73 -2.57 -14.31
N ALA A 93 -14.85 -3.12 -13.84
CA ALA A 93 -16.12 -3.07 -14.58
C ALA A 93 -16.77 -1.69 -14.63
N ARG A 94 -16.47 -0.81 -13.66
CA ARG A 94 -17.00 0.57 -13.60
C ARG A 94 -16.15 1.58 -14.36
N ALA A 95 -14.93 1.23 -14.74
CA ALA A 95 -14.03 2.12 -15.47
C ALA A 95 -14.68 2.65 -16.76
N SER A 96 -14.65 3.96 -16.94
CA SER A 96 -15.20 4.64 -18.10
C SER A 96 -14.56 4.15 -19.39
N THR A 97 -15.38 3.75 -20.35
CA THR A 97 -14.91 3.26 -21.68
C THR A 97 -15.24 4.22 -22.81
N THR A 98 -16.15 5.17 -22.56
CA THR A 98 -16.62 6.13 -23.56
C THR A 98 -16.31 7.56 -23.12
N PHE A 99 -16.18 8.45 -24.11
CA PHE A 99 -16.03 9.87 -23.84
C PHE A 99 -17.19 10.46 -23.05
N THR A 100 -18.44 10.04 -23.29
CA THR A 100 -19.60 10.56 -22.55
C THR A 100 -19.56 10.16 -21.07
N GLN A 101 -19.21 8.91 -20.76
CA GLN A 101 -19.00 8.46 -19.38
C GLN A 101 -17.83 9.24 -18.75
N ALA A 102 -16.73 9.36 -19.49
CA ALA A 102 -15.59 10.14 -19.05
C ALA A 102 -15.86 11.64 -18.96
N VAL A 103 -16.85 12.22 -19.66
CA VAL A 103 -17.23 13.64 -19.59
C VAL A 103 -18.11 13.92 -18.38
N ALA A 104 -18.90 12.94 -17.93
CA ALA A 104 -19.48 13.01 -16.60
C ALA A 104 -18.38 13.21 -15.53
N GLU A 105 -17.14 12.78 -15.83
CA GLU A 105 -15.98 12.88 -14.95
C GLU A 105 -14.97 14.01 -15.29
N TYR A 106 -14.57 14.23 -16.56
CA TYR A 106 -13.81 15.35 -17.16
C TYR A 106 -13.37 15.16 -18.64
N ARG A 107 -13.46 16.22 -19.48
CA ARG A 107 -13.13 16.21 -20.93
C ARG A 107 -11.64 16.26 -21.32
N ARG A 108 -10.85 17.21 -20.80
CA ARG A 108 -9.46 17.49 -21.28
C ARG A 108 -8.47 16.35 -21.02
N ARG A 109 -8.71 15.60 -19.94
CA ARG A 109 -7.92 14.43 -19.53
C ARG A 109 -8.10 13.24 -20.48
N TRP A 110 -9.29 13.10 -21.04
CA TRP A 110 -9.69 11.91 -21.78
C TRP A 110 -8.82 11.63 -23.00
N ASP A 111 -8.26 12.67 -23.61
CA ASP A 111 -7.40 12.52 -24.77
C ASP A 111 -6.07 11.85 -24.42
N TYR A 112 -5.37 12.29 -23.36
CA TYR A 112 -4.13 11.64 -22.92
C TYR A 112 -4.38 10.20 -22.44
N VAL A 113 -5.44 10.00 -21.67
CA VAL A 113 -5.85 8.68 -21.14
C VAL A 113 -6.14 7.69 -22.27
N ARG A 114 -6.85 8.11 -23.32
CA ARG A 114 -7.10 7.26 -24.49
C ARG A 114 -5.85 6.99 -25.30
N GLU A 115 -5.07 8.03 -25.57
CA GLU A 115 -3.83 7.96 -26.35
C GLU A 115 -2.83 6.94 -25.76
N HIS A 116 -2.77 6.84 -24.43
CA HIS A 116 -1.83 5.98 -23.71
C HIS A 116 -2.46 4.71 -23.10
N ALA A 117 -3.73 4.44 -23.41
CA ALA A 117 -4.49 3.30 -22.90
C ALA A 117 -4.40 3.18 -21.36
N VAL A 118 -4.71 4.25 -20.62
CA VAL A 118 -4.79 4.23 -19.16
C VAL A 118 -6.07 3.49 -18.73
N GLU A 119 -5.90 2.36 -18.06
CA GLU A 119 -7.01 1.42 -17.77
C GLU A 119 -7.86 1.79 -16.55
N LEU A 120 -7.38 2.68 -15.67
CA LEU A 120 -8.13 3.21 -14.51
C LEU A 120 -8.31 4.73 -14.66
N PRO A 121 -9.17 5.19 -15.59
CA PRO A 121 -9.32 6.61 -15.92
C PRO A 121 -10.14 7.40 -14.90
N ASP A 122 -10.75 6.75 -13.91
CA ASP A 122 -11.65 7.41 -12.94
C ASP A 122 -11.11 7.38 -11.51
N GLU A 123 -10.08 6.57 -11.21
CA GLU A 123 -9.55 6.35 -9.86
C GLU A 123 -8.62 7.50 -9.41
N TYR A 124 -9.21 8.66 -9.12
CA TYR A 124 -8.51 9.89 -8.72
C TYR A 124 -9.08 10.55 -7.46
N ASP A 125 -9.91 9.83 -6.69
CA ASP A 125 -10.56 10.34 -5.48
C ASP A 125 -9.57 10.94 -4.48
N GLN A 126 -8.39 10.34 -4.32
CA GLN A 126 -7.29 10.91 -3.54
C GLN A 126 -6.96 12.38 -3.90
N ILE A 127 -6.97 12.75 -5.19
CA ILE A 127 -6.71 14.14 -5.60
C ILE A 127 -7.82 15.05 -5.09
N ASN A 128 -9.07 14.61 -5.22
CA ASN A 128 -10.22 15.38 -4.75
C ASN A 128 -10.21 15.52 -3.22
N ASP A 129 -9.94 14.43 -2.49
CA ASP A 129 -9.86 14.40 -1.03
C ASP A 129 -8.77 15.34 -0.48
N ASP A 130 -7.59 15.33 -1.12
CA ASP A 130 -6.45 16.18 -0.75
C ASP A 130 -6.71 17.66 -1.08
N LEU A 131 -7.42 17.94 -2.17
CA LEU A 131 -7.68 19.31 -2.61
C LEU A 131 -8.95 19.94 -2.02
N GLU A 132 -9.95 19.14 -1.61
CA GLU A 132 -11.24 19.59 -1.04
C GLU A 132 -11.07 20.70 0.01
N PRO A 133 -10.21 20.59 1.03
CA PRO A 133 -10.18 21.62 2.06
C PRO A 133 -9.66 22.96 1.53
N PHE A 134 -8.80 22.98 0.51
CA PHE A 134 -8.30 24.22 -0.08
C PHE A 134 -9.36 24.94 -0.93
N TRP A 135 -10.34 24.22 -1.49
CA TRP A 135 -11.47 24.83 -2.21
C TRP A 135 -12.29 25.76 -1.33
N GLY A 136 -12.32 25.48 -0.02
CA GLY A 136 -13.02 26.32 0.96
C GLY A 136 -12.26 27.58 1.35
N LEU A 137 -11.01 27.77 0.93
CA LEU A 137 -10.25 28.98 1.24
C LEU A 137 -10.52 30.09 0.21
N GLU A 138 -10.58 31.33 0.70
CA GLU A 138 -10.67 32.53 -0.13
C GLU A 138 -9.49 32.57 -1.13
N PRO A 139 -9.74 32.67 -2.46
CA PRO A 139 -8.69 32.56 -3.47
C PRO A 139 -7.51 33.53 -3.28
N LYS A 140 -7.79 34.78 -2.88
CA LYS A 140 -6.75 35.80 -2.63
C LYS A 140 -5.85 35.43 -1.46
N ASP A 141 -6.43 34.92 -0.39
CA ASP A 141 -5.67 34.47 0.78
C ASP A 141 -4.83 33.24 0.42
N PHE A 142 -5.38 32.31 -0.35
CA PHE A 142 -4.68 31.10 -0.79
C PHE A 142 -3.47 31.41 -1.68
N LEU A 143 -3.60 32.36 -2.61
CA LEU A 143 -2.50 32.86 -3.44
C LEU A 143 -1.39 33.51 -2.62
N ALA A 144 -1.76 34.24 -1.55
CA ALA A 144 -0.83 34.84 -0.61
C ALA A 144 -0.07 33.77 0.20
N ILE A 145 -0.78 32.76 0.73
CA ILE A 145 -0.19 31.61 1.43
C ILE A 145 0.83 30.90 0.54
N ARG A 146 0.49 30.62 -0.74
CA ARG A 146 1.45 30.04 -1.69
C ARG A 146 2.65 30.96 -1.95
N SER A 147 2.46 32.27 -2.00
CA SER A 147 3.57 33.22 -2.17
C SER A 147 4.53 33.22 -0.97
N GLU A 148 3.99 33.14 0.25
CA GLU A 148 4.77 33.02 1.49
C GLU A 148 5.52 31.68 1.53
N LEU A 149 4.86 30.61 1.08
CA LEU A 149 5.45 29.28 1.00
C LEU A 149 6.66 29.21 0.05
N GLU A 150 6.64 29.92 -1.08
CA GLU A 150 7.77 29.99 -2.01
C GLU A 150 9.04 30.59 -1.38
N ALA A 151 8.90 31.39 -0.31
CA ALA A 151 10.02 31.96 0.42
C ALA A 151 10.53 31.04 1.55
N LYS A 152 9.77 29.99 1.93
CA LYS A 152 10.15 29.07 3.01
C LYS A 152 11.45 28.34 2.69
N ILE A 153 12.40 28.38 3.62
CA ILE A 153 13.65 27.61 3.53
C ILE A 153 13.36 26.11 3.45
N ASP A 154 14.19 25.41 2.68
CA ASP A 154 14.06 24.00 2.32
C ASP A 154 12.80 23.73 1.49
N SER A 155 12.65 24.49 0.40
CA SER A 155 11.61 24.29 -0.60
C SER A 155 12.10 24.59 -2.02
N TYR A 156 11.42 24.01 -3.01
CA TYR A 156 11.58 24.37 -4.41
C TYR A 156 10.23 24.47 -5.11
N THR A 157 10.14 25.31 -6.13
CA THR A 157 8.91 25.55 -6.88
C THR A 157 9.07 25.07 -8.31
N VAL A 158 8.19 24.18 -8.75
CA VAL A 158 8.06 23.79 -10.15
C VAL A 158 6.92 24.60 -10.75
N GLY A 159 7.12 25.13 -11.95
CA GLY A 159 6.10 25.93 -12.59
C GLY A 159 6.24 26.01 -14.11
N LYS A 160 5.20 26.55 -14.72
CA LYS A 160 5.08 26.85 -16.15
C LYS A 160 4.52 28.27 -16.30
N SER A 161 4.95 29.00 -17.34
CA SER A 161 4.34 30.27 -17.74
C SER A 161 3.79 30.21 -19.16
N ALA A 162 3.22 31.32 -19.64
CA ALA A 162 2.77 31.42 -21.04
C ALA A 162 3.93 31.35 -22.05
N THR A 163 5.16 31.71 -21.63
CA THR A 163 6.33 31.80 -22.51
C THR A 163 7.42 30.79 -22.20
N THR A 164 7.28 30.03 -21.11
CA THR A 164 8.29 29.05 -20.66
C THR A 164 7.63 27.72 -20.31
N GLY A 165 8.27 26.62 -20.75
CA GLY A 165 7.87 25.25 -20.41
C GLY A 165 8.06 24.91 -18.93
N VAL A 166 7.80 23.66 -18.56
CA VAL A 166 7.88 23.23 -17.16
C VAL A 166 9.34 23.17 -16.68
N HIS A 167 9.65 23.89 -15.61
CA HIS A 167 10.97 23.89 -14.98
C HIS A 167 10.89 24.31 -13.50
N VAL A 168 12.03 24.23 -12.79
CA VAL A 168 12.17 24.79 -11.44
C VAL A 168 12.27 26.31 -11.55
N VAL A 169 11.24 27.02 -11.08
CA VAL A 169 11.10 28.48 -11.21
C VAL A 169 11.60 29.25 -9.99
N ASN A 170 11.75 28.57 -8.84
CA ASN A 170 12.26 29.17 -7.61
C ASN A 170 12.82 28.08 -6.69
N THR A 171 13.82 28.45 -5.88
CA THR A 171 14.42 27.59 -4.87
C THR A 171 14.77 28.40 -3.64
N SER A 172 14.41 27.92 -2.46
CA SER A 172 14.75 28.56 -1.19
C SER A 172 15.49 27.57 -0.31
N PHE A 173 16.82 27.61 -0.34
CA PHE A 173 17.69 26.71 0.44
C PHE A 173 18.79 27.49 1.14
N ALA A 174 19.21 26.98 2.30
CA ALA A 174 20.40 27.50 2.96
C ALA A 174 21.67 27.22 2.11
N PRO A 175 22.67 28.12 2.13
CA PRO A 175 23.93 27.91 1.41
C PRO A 175 24.56 26.53 1.72
N GLY A 176 24.97 25.79 0.69
CA GLY A 176 25.67 24.51 0.82
C GLY A 176 24.79 23.27 1.05
N LYS A 177 23.46 23.40 1.16
CA LYS A 177 22.53 22.26 1.33
C LYS A 177 21.71 21.90 0.08
N TYR A 178 21.99 22.57 -1.05
CA TYR A 178 21.14 22.54 -2.25
C TYR A 178 21.19 21.23 -3.05
N ASP A 179 22.40 20.76 -3.38
CA ASP A 179 22.59 19.81 -4.47
C ASP A 179 21.94 18.44 -4.27
N GLN A 180 21.73 18.00 -3.03
CA GLN A 180 21.06 16.71 -2.75
C GLN A 180 19.54 16.85 -2.69
N LEU A 181 19.05 17.94 -2.10
CA LEU A 181 17.63 18.17 -1.84
C LEU A 181 16.85 18.49 -3.12
N ILE A 182 17.50 19.10 -4.10
CA ILE A 182 16.85 19.47 -5.36
C ILE A 182 16.82 18.33 -6.39
N LYS A 183 17.58 17.23 -6.22
CA LYS A 183 17.71 16.19 -7.26
C LYS A 183 16.39 15.60 -7.69
N GLY A 184 15.46 15.41 -6.75
CA GLY A 184 14.15 14.85 -7.05
C GLY A 184 13.29 15.74 -7.97
N SER A 185 13.57 17.05 -8.01
CA SER A 185 12.88 17.98 -8.92
C SER A 185 13.09 17.62 -10.39
N VAL A 186 14.22 17.00 -10.74
CA VAL A 186 14.51 16.57 -12.12
C VAL A 186 13.46 15.56 -12.60
N ALA A 187 13.17 14.55 -11.77
CA ALA A 187 12.18 13.53 -12.12
C ALA A 187 10.74 14.07 -12.08
N VAL A 188 10.45 15.02 -11.18
CA VAL A 188 9.16 15.73 -11.14
C VAL A 188 8.92 16.53 -12.42
N VAL A 189 9.92 17.33 -12.83
CA VAL A 189 9.87 18.10 -14.09
C VAL A 189 9.76 17.17 -15.29
N ASP A 190 10.52 16.06 -15.30
CA ASP A 190 10.50 15.09 -16.39
C ASP A 190 9.11 14.49 -16.64
N LEU A 191 8.38 14.10 -15.58
CA LEU A 191 7.01 13.60 -15.71
C LEU A 191 6.05 14.63 -16.32
N LEU A 192 6.21 15.91 -15.97
CA LEU A 192 5.30 16.96 -16.45
C LEU A 192 5.62 17.45 -17.85
N ARG A 193 6.82 17.20 -18.38
CA ARG A 193 7.21 17.58 -19.74
C ARG A 193 6.36 16.92 -20.82
N ASP A 194 5.95 15.66 -20.60
CA ASP A 194 5.10 14.91 -21.51
C ASP A 194 3.73 15.56 -21.80
N VAL A 195 3.29 16.44 -20.90
CA VAL A 195 1.99 17.11 -20.98
C VAL A 195 2.12 18.64 -20.89
N GLU A 196 3.33 19.18 -21.03
CA GLU A 196 3.57 20.60 -20.75
C GLU A 196 2.81 21.53 -21.69
N ASP A 197 2.61 21.13 -22.94
CA ASP A 197 1.82 21.84 -23.94
C ASP A 197 0.35 21.94 -23.54
N ARG A 198 -0.17 20.93 -22.83
CA ARG A 198 -1.57 20.84 -22.38
C ARG A 198 -1.83 21.43 -20.99
N LEU A 199 -0.78 21.88 -20.29
CA LEU A 199 -0.87 22.46 -18.95
C LEU A 199 -1.09 23.99 -18.99
N PRO A 200 -2.00 24.56 -18.17
CA PRO A 200 -2.05 26.01 -17.96
C PRO A 200 -0.81 26.47 -17.17
N PRO A 201 -0.53 27.78 -17.08
CA PRO A 201 0.46 28.30 -16.14
C PRO A 201 0.15 27.89 -14.70
N PHE A 202 1.18 27.47 -13.94
CA PHE A 202 1.05 27.08 -12.54
C PHE A 202 2.37 27.30 -11.80
N ARG A 203 2.29 27.34 -10.47
CA ARG A 203 3.44 27.37 -9.55
C ARG A 203 3.15 26.48 -8.34
N ALA A 204 3.78 25.32 -8.27
CA ALA A 204 3.60 24.33 -7.22
C ALA A 204 4.85 24.24 -6.36
N VAL A 205 4.71 24.39 -5.05
CA VAL A 205 5.84 24.34 -4.09
C VAL A 205 5.96 22.95 -3.51
N PHE A 206 7.15 22.38 -3.57
CA PHE A 206 7.48 21.03 -3.13
C PHE A 206 8.40 21.06 -1.91
N SER A 207 8.09 20.21 -0.94
CA SER A 207 9.05 19.82 0.09
C SER A 207 10.11 18.90 -0.51
N PRO A 208 11.40 19.13 -0.24
CA PRO A 208 12.48 18.27 -0.68
C PRO A 208 12.70 17.06 0.24
N HIS A 209 11.96 16.94 1.35
CA HIS A 209 12.17 15.93 2.37
C HIS A 209 11.23 14.73 2.21
N ASP A 210 11.67 13.58 2.72
CA ASP A 210 10.90 12.33 2.64
C ASP A 210 9.55 12.40 3.39
N SER A 211 9.54 13.01 4.57
CA SER A 211 8.40 13.02 5.50
C SER A 211 7.46 14.21 5.27
N PRO A 212 6.14 14.06 5.50
CA PRO A 212 5.22 15.19 5.52
C PRO A 212 5.52 16.11 6.71
N ASN A 213 5.14 17.37 6.57
CA ASN A 213 5.40 18.40 7.59
C ASN A 213 4.24 19.40 7.79
N ARG A 214 3.12 19.23 7.09
CA ARG A 214 1.93 20.08 7.19
C ARG A 214 0.87 19.47 8.09
N LEU A 215 1.16 19.43 9.39
CA LEU A 215 0.21 18.95 10.39
C LEU A 215 -1.07 19.80 10.35
N SER A 216 -2.20 19.13 10.11
CA SER A 216 -3.52 19.72 10.15
C SER A 216 -4.00 19.98 11.58
N ASP A 217 -4.87 20.97 11.71
CA ASP A 217 -5.80 21.07 12.84
C ASP A 217 -7.19 20.68 12.34
N TYR A 218 -7.90 19.83 13.09
CA TYR A 218 -9.21 19.32 12.70
C TYR A 218 -10.24 20.44 12.48
N PHE A 219 -10.28 21.45 13.35
CA PHE A 219 -11.28 22.51 13.25
C PHE A 219 -10.98 23.44 12.08
N VAL A 220 -9.71 23.74 11.83
CA VAL A 220 -9.27 24.51 10.66
C VAL A 220 -9.62 23.76 9.37
N GLU A 221 -9.27 22.48 9.28
CA GLU A 221 -9.53 21.68 8.09
C GLU A 221 -11.03 21.48 7.84
N GLU A 222 -11.81 21.13 8.86
CA GLU A 222 -13.26 20.93 8.74
C GLU A 222 -13.99 22.23 8.40
N ALA A 223 -13.56 23.38 8.93
CA ALA A 223 -14.14 24.67 8.54
C ALA A 223 -13.96 24.95 7.05
N ALA A 224 -12.78 24.61 6.50
CA ALA A 224 -12.48 24.76 5.10
C ALA A 224 -13.25 23.74 4.24
N ARG A 225 -13.27 22.44 4.61
CA ARG A 225 -14.08 21.42 3.91
C ARG A 225 -15.56 21.78 3.88
N ARG A 226 -16.12 22.25 5.01
CA ARG A 226 -17.51 22.70 5.09
C ARG A 226 -17.78 23.89 4.16
N ALA A 227 -16.86 24.85 4.08
CA ALA A 227 -16.98 25.97 3.16
C ALA A 227 -16.97 25.47 1.70
N ALA A 228 -16.05 24.56 1.35
CA ALA A 228 -15.96 23.94 0.04
C ALA A 228 -17.26 23.25 -0.37
N ARG A 229 -17.82 22.38 0.50
CA ARG A 229 -19.09 21.67 0.27
C ARG A 229 -20.30 22.59 0.08
N GLN A 230 -20.24 23.79 0.64
CA GLN A 230 -21.28 24.82 0.51
C GLN A 230 -21.03 25.77 -0.66
N ASN A 231 -19.98 25.55 -1.47
CA ASN A 231 -19.51 26.48 -2.49
C ASN A 231 -19.30 27.90 -1.93
N LYS A 232 -18.66 27.98 -0.76
CA LYS A 232 -18.32 29.23 -0.04
C LYS A 232 -16.85 29.25 0.30
N TYR A 233 -16.39 30.44 0.71
CA TYR A 233 -15.03 30.66 1.19
C TYR A 233 -14.99 31.05 2.67
N VAL A 234 -13.96 30.58 3.35
CA VAL A 234 -13.48 31.11 4.63
C VAL A 234 -12.22 31.92 4.39
N ARG A 235 -12.17 33.12 4.96
CA ARG A 235 -10.97 33.99 4.89
C ARG A 235 -9.94 33.54 5.91
N ARG A 236 -8.66 33.81 5.62
CA ARG A 236 -7.50 33.48 6.48
C ARG A 236 -7.69 33.96 7.92
N ASN A 237 -8.20 35.18 8.10
CA ASN A 237 -8.44 35.78 9.42
C ASN A 237 -9.73 35.31 10.13
N GLN A 238 -10.52 34.46 9.47
CA GLN A 238 -11.76 33.87 10.00
C GLN A 238 -11.63 32.36 10.25
N LEU A 239 -10.45 31.79 9.99
CA LEU A 239 -10.17 30.41 10.36
C LEU A 239 -10.28 30.22 11.88
N PRO A 240 -10.79 29.06 12.34
CA PRO A 240 -10.83 28.74 13.76
C PRO A 240 -9.45 28.82 14.42
N ASN A 241 -9.45 28.99 15.73
CA ASN A 241 -8.22 28.84 16.51
C ASN A 241 -7.78 27.37 16.48
N ILE A 242 -6.47 27.17 16.34
CA ILE A 242 -5.86 25.85 16.43
C ILE A 242 -5.92 25.27 17.85
N ASP A 243 -5.97 23.95 17.93
CA ASP A 243 -5.75 23.18 19.13
C ASP A 243 -4.24 22.86 19.29
N PRO A 244 -3.55 23.38 20.32
CA PRO A 244 -2.11 23.18 20.47
C PRO A 244 -1.71 21.80 21.01
N THR A 245 -2.60 20.79 20.99
CA THR A 245 -2.36 19.44 21.52
C THR A 245 -1.46 18.54 20.67
N GLY A 246 -0.73 19.09 19.70
CA GLY A 246 0.19 18.34 18.85
C GLY A 246 -0.54 17.43 17.88
N TRP A 247 -0.11 16.18 17.72
CA TRP A 247 -0.65 15.24 16.74
C TRP A 247 -2.17 15.03 16.83
N ILE A 248 -2.70 15.01 18.06
CA ILE A 248 -4.12 14.76 18.33
C ILE A 248 -5.00 15.88 17.75
N SER A 249 -4.44 17.09 17.53
CA SER A 249 -5.20 18.22 16.98
C SER A 249 -5.79 17.94 15.59
N ALA A 250 -5.14 17.09 14.78
CA ALA A 250 -5.63 16.69 13.45
C ALA A 250 -6.84 15.74 13.53
N CYS A 251 -7.09 15.12 14.67
CA CYS A 251 -8.14 14.13 14.83
C CYS A 251 -9.47 14.76 15.22
N SER A 252 -10.57 14.18 14.73
CA SER A 252 -11.92 14.62 15.12
C SER A 252 -12.13 14.48 16.63
N PRO A 253 -12.92 15.36 17.28
CA PRO A 253 -13.17 15.33 18.71
C PRO A 253 -13.75 14.02 19.25
N GLY A 254 -14.42 13.23 18.39
CA GLY A 254 -14.98 11.92 18.74
C GLY A 254 -14.10 10.74 18.36
N SER A 255 -12.87 10.96 17.87
CA SER A 255 -11.99 9.86 17.49
C SER A 255 -11.36 9.18 18.71
N PRO A 256 -11.01 7.88 18.63
CA PRO A 256 -10.27 7.18 19.69
C PRO A 256 -8.97 7.88 20.12
N ALA A 257 -8.32 8.63 19.24
CA ALA A 257 -7.08 9.33 19.56
C ALA A 257 -7.26 10.49 20.56
N ARG A 258 -8.45 11.07 20.67
CA ARG A 258 -8.73 12.16 21.63
C ARG A 258 -8.72 11.70 23.08
N ASP A 259 -8.98 10.42 23.31
CA ASP A 259 -8.94 9.79 24.64
C ASP A 259 -7.58 9.13 24.95
N PHE A 260 -6.61 9.23 24.04
CA PHE A 260 -5.34 8.52 24.14
C PHE A 260 -4.20 9.44 24.61
N SER A 261 -3.42 8.97 25.60
CA SER A 261 -2.21 9.69 26.04
C SER A 261 -0.97 9.28 25.23
N ILE A 262 -0.27 10.29 24.69
CA ILE A 262 0.99 10.12 23.94
C ILE A 262 2.23 10.29 24.87
N ASP A 263 2.02 10.56 26.16
CA ASP A 263 3.09 10.80 27.15
C ASP A 263 4.03 9.61 27.33
N GLU A 264 5.35 9.84 27.48
CA GLU A 264 6.36 8.77 27.61
C GLU A 264 6.07 7.73 28.71
N ALA A 265 5.36 8.11 29.77
CA ALA A 265 4.97 7.21 30.85
C ALA A 265 3.79 6.27 30.48
N SER A 266 3.24 6.40 29.28
CA SER A 266 2.01 5.76 28.83
C SER A 266 2.22 4.87 27.60
N GLU A 267 3.38 4.18 27.49
CA GLU A 267 3.55 3.18 26.42
C GLU A 267 2.36 2.21 26.48
N PRO A 268 1.60 2.06 25.38
CA PRO A 268 0.37 1.30 25.44
C PRO A 268 0.71 -0.19 25.66
N PRO A 269 -0.08 -0.91 26.49
CA PRO A 269 0.16 -2.32 26.77
C PRO A 269 0.17 -3.14 25.47
N PRO A 270 0.70 -4.37 25.45
CA PRO A 270 0.58 -5.25 24.29
C PRO A 270 -0.87 -5.32 23.79
N PRO A 271 -1.10 -5.46 22.47
CA PRO A 271 -2.45 -5.56 21.91
C PRO A 271 -3.28 -6.65 22.59
N ASN A 272 -4.60 -6.52 22.50
CA ASN A 272 -5.52 -7.48 23.08
C ASN A 272 -5.27 -8.89 22.52
N SER A 273 -5.63 -9.94 23.26
CA SER A 273 -5.37 -11.34 22.86
C SER A 273 -6.13 -11.80 21.60
N LYS A 274 -7.11 -11.01 21.15
CA LYS A 274 -7.89 -11.29 19.95
C LYS A 274 -7.03 -11.14 18.69
N LYS A 275 -7.21 -12.07 17.76
CA LYS A 275 -6.58 -12.02 16.44
C LYS A 275 -7.37 -11.13 15.50
N THR A 276 -6.65 -10.28 14.77
CA THR A 276 -7.22 -9.31 13.82
C THR A 276 -6.42 -9.27 12.53
N PHE A 277 -7.07 -8.90 11.44
CA PHE A 277 -6.43 -8.63 10.15
C PHE A 277 -6.98 -7.33 9.56
N ILE A 278 -6.32 -6.78 8.55
CA ILE A 278 -6.79 -5.58 7.85
C ILE A 278 -7.80 -5.97 6.77
N HIS A 279 -9.01 -5.39 6.80
CA HIS A 279 -9.93 -5.43 5.66
C HIS A 279 -9.90 -4.13 4.84
N ASP A 280 -9.60 -2.99 5.47
CA ASP A 280 -9.39 -1.71 4.81
C ASP A 280 -8.05 -1.10 5.26
N HIS A 281 -7.08 -1.07 4.34
CA HIS A 281 -5.73 -0.61 4.64
C HIS A 281 -5.66 0.91 4.83
N LYS A 282 -6.47 1.70 4.12
CA LYS A 282 -6.49 3.17 4.26
C LYS A 282 -6.96 3.54 5.66
N LEU A 283 -8.00 2.88 6.18
CA LEU A 283 -8.48 3.07 7.55
C LEU A 283 -7.48 2.53 8.60
N ALA A 284 -6.84 1.40 8.33
CA ALA A 284 -5.82 0.83 9.23
C ALA A 284 -4.56 1.71 9.37
N MET A 285 -4.28 2.58 8.39
CA MET A 285 -3.17 3.55 8.44
C MET A 285 -3.47 4.78 9.32
N ASP A 286 -4.73 5.04 9.68
CA ASP A 286 -5.13 6.28 10.36
C ASP A 286 -4.81 6.29 11.86
N PRO A 287 -3.88 7.15 12.35
CA PRO A 287 -3.59 7.28 13.77
C PRO A 287 -4.78 7.77 14.61
N CYS A 288 -5.76 8.45 14.00
CA CYS A 288 -6.96 8.90 14.67
C CYS A 288 -7.88 7.73 15.04
N LEU A 289 -7.88 6.67 14.24
CA LEU A 289 -8.61 5.42 14.49
C LEU A 289 -7.77 4.39 15.24
N HIS A 290 -6.44 4.47 15.11
CA HIS A 290 -5.46 3.56 15.73
C HIS A 290 -4.42 4.35 16.54
N PRO A 291 -4.76 4.82 17.76
CA PRO A 291 -3.88 5.70 18.55
C PRO A 291 -2.54 5.06 18.94
N ARG A 292 -2.43 3.73 18.87
CA ARG A 292 -1.16 3.02 19.08
C ARG A 292 -0.09 3.42 18.05
N HIS A 293 -0.48 3.93 16.88
CA HIS A 293 0.46 4.36 15.84
C HIS A 293 1.40 5.46 16.33
N PHE A 294 0.94 6.34 17.25
CA PHE A 294 1.78 7.36 17.90
C PHE A 294 3.00 6.80 18.63
N TRP A 295 2.99 5.50 18.94
CA TRP A 295 4.06 4.78 19.63
C TRP A 295 4.85 3.82 18.76
N ARG A 296 4.43 3.61 17.51
CA ARG A 296 4.95 2.54 16.65
C ARG A 296 5.63 3.04 15.38
N HIS A 297 5.52 4.33 15.07
CA HIS A 297 6.11 4.88 13.85
C HIS A 297 7.04 6.07 14.11
N GLY A 298 8.21 6.06 13.49
CA GLY A 298 9.26 7.04 13.68
C GLY A 298 8.85 8.48 13.33
N GLN A 299 7.96 8.67 12.34
CA GLN A 299 7.36 9.99 12.04
C GLN A 299 6.67 10.62 13.25
N LEU A 300 5.96 9.82 14.05
CA LEU A 300 5.18 10.32 15.18
C LEU A 300 6.07 10.42 16.42
N LEU A 301 6.91 9.40 16.63
CA LEU A 301 7.86 9.31 17.74
C LEU A 301 8.93 10.41 17.73
N SER A 302 9.33 10.91 16.55
CA SER A 302 10.38 11.93 16.43
C SER A 302 9.97 13.30 16.98
N TYR A 303 8.69 13.51 17.27
CA TYR A 303 8.15 14.81 17.71
C TYR A 303 7.38 14.71 19.04
N ASP A 304 7.55 13.64 19.80
CA ASP A 304 6.86 13.39 21.07
C ASP A 304 5.33 13.52 20.97
N LYS A 305 4.75 14.59 21.52
CA LYS A 305 3.31 14.90 21.43
C LYS A 305 2.88 15.38 20.05
N GLY A 306 3.84 15.74 19.21
CA GLY A 306 3.65 16.33 17.89
C GLY A 306 3.97 17.83 17.86
N PRO A 307 4.25 18.37 16.67
CA PRO A 307 4.47 19.80 16.49
C PRO A 307 3.17 20.58 16.68
N THR A 308 3.26 21.90 16.84
CA THR A 308 2.07 22.76 16.76
C THR A 308 1.45 22.66 15.36
N PRO A 309 0.14 22.42 15.22
CA PRO A 309 -0.51 22.35 13.91
C PRO A 309 -0.45 23.71 13.20
N GLN A 310 -0.63 23.67 11.88
CA GLN A 310 -0.64 24.91 11.08
C GLN A 310 -1.90 25.72 11.38
N ARG A 311 -1.75 27.05 11.49
CA ARG A 311 -2.89 27.98 11.66
C ARG A 311 -3.76 28.11 10.42
N GLU A 312 -3.23 27.67 9.29
CA GLU A 312 -3.87 27.72 7.98
C GLU A 312 -3.43 26.51 7.16
N LEU A 313 -4.20 26.17 6.15
CA LEU A 313 -3.86 25.07 5.26
C LEU A 313 -2.89 25.57 4.19
N VAL A 314 -1.71 24.94 4.14
CA VAL A 314 -0.60 25.33 3.28
C VAL A 314 -0.44 24.31 2.14
N PRO A 315 -0.53 24.72 0.87
CA PRO A 315 -0.58 23.81 -0.26
C PRO A 315 0.83 23.37 -0.72
N GLU A 316 1.53 22.65 0.16
CA GLU A 316 2.87 22.12 -0.10
C GLU A 316 2.79 20.67 -0.59
N PHE A 317 3.37 20.41 -1.76
CA PHE A 317 3.52 19.07 -2.31
C PHE A 317 4.59 18.30 -1.55
N SER A 318 4.33 17.03 -1.23
CA SER A 318 5.31 16.14 -0.62
C SER A 318 5.25 14.76 -1.22
N TYR A 319 6.35 14.02 -1.10
CA TYR A 319 6.43 12.68 -1.65
C TYR A 319 5.52 11.66 -0.93
N CYS A 320 5.18 11.91 0.34
CA CYS A 320 4.16 11.19 1.07
C CYS A 320 3.40 12.12 2.02
N SER A 321 2.18 11.70 2.39
CA SER A 321 1.37 12.33 3.43
C SER A 321 0.76 11.23 4.33
N SER A 322 0.33 11.61 5.53
CA SER A 322 -0.47 10.74 6.41
C SER A 322 -1.83 11.37 6.66
N HIS A 323 -2.75 10.64 7.30
CA HIS A 323 -4.06 11.15 7.70
C HIS A 323 -4.03 12.35 8.67
N LEU A 324 -2.84 12.72 9.18
CA LEU A 324 -2.67 13.89 10.05
C LEU A 324 -2.17 15.12 9.30
N HIS A 325 -1.82 15.00 8.02
CA HIS A 325 -1.17 16.07 7.27
C HIS A 325 -1.95 16.42 6.00
N HIS A 326 -2.11 17.72 5.73
CA HIS A 326 -2.72 18.25 4.50
C HIS A 326 -1.71 18.51 3.38
N ASN A 327 -0.54 17.84 3.42
CA ASN A 327 0.38 17.88 2.30
C ASN A 327 -0.29 17.29 1.03
N ILE A 328 -0.05 17.91 -0.13
CA ILE A 328 -0.60 17.44 -1.40
C ILE A 328 0.28 16.31 -1.94
N ARG A 329 -0.30 15.11 -2.07
CA ARG A 329 0.42 13.93 -2.56
C ARG A 329 0.47 13.92 -4.08
N PHE A 330 1.64 13.64 -4.65
CA PHE A 330 1.85 13.53 -6.10
C PHE A 330 2.42 12.15 -6.47
N PRO A 331 2.40 11.75 -7.76
CA PRO A 331 2.95 10.48 -8.18
C PRO A 331 4.48 10.50 -8.10
N THR A 332 5.01 10.01 -6.99
CA THR A 332 6.44 10.04 -6.68
C THR A 332 7.24 9.13 -7.62
N PRO A 333 8.21 9.67 -8.41
CA PRO A 333 9.06 8.86 -9.30
C PRO A 333 10.25 8.19 -8.61
N TYR A 334 10.45 8.45 -7.32
CA TYR A 334 11.55 7.88 -6.56
C TYR A 334 11.44 6.34 -6.50
N GLY A 335 12.51 5.65 -6.92
CA GLY A 335 12.57 4.19 -6.89
C GLY A 335 11.67 3.50 -7.93
N TRP A 336 11.14 4.25 -8.91
CA TRP A 336 10.33 3.68 -9.98
C TRP A 336 11.17 2.79 -10.90
N VAL A 337 10.57 1.67 -11.32
CA VAL A 337 11.11 0.72 -12.30
C VAL A 337 9.98 0.29 -13.23
N ASP A 338 10.30 0.07 -14.51
CA ASP A 338 9.34 -0.40 -15.51
C ASP A 338 9.02 -1.89 -15.33
N ASP A 339 10.04 -2.73 -15.44
CA ASP A 339 10.02 -4.17 -15.13
C ASP A 339 11.39 -4.61 -14.56
N LEU A 340 11.47 -5.86 -14.11
CA LEU A 340 12.69 -6.47 -13.62
C LEU A 340 13.25 -7.47 -14.64
N SER A 341 14.58 -7.52 -14.77
CA SER A 341 15.22 -8.52 -15.61
C SER A 341 14.92 -9.92 -15.07
N HIS A 342 14.81 -10.93 -15.95
CA HIS A 342 14.53 -12.31 -15.52
C HIS A 342 15.58 -12.83 -14.53
N GLY A 343 16.85 -12.43 -14.69
CA GLY A 343 17.92 -12.81 -13.77
C GLY A 343 17.83 -12.19 -12.37
N ASP A 344 17.09 -11.09 -12.22
CA ASP A 344 16.80 -10.44 -10.93
C ASP A 344 15.41 -10.81 -10.38
N ASN A 345 14.60 -11.49 -11.18
CA ASN A 345 13.20 -11.80 -10.89
C ASN A 345 12.80 -13.17 -11.46
N PRO A 346 13.30 -14.28 -10.89
CA PRO A 346 12.90 -15.63 -11.29
C PRO A 346 11.39 -15.84 -11.16
N ASP A 347 10.87 -16.86 -11.85
CA ASP A 347 9.50 -17.32 -11.67
C ASP A 347 9.32 -17.90 -10.26
N TRP A 348 8.08 -17.92 -9.77
CA TRP A 348 7.77 -18.29 -8.38
C TRP A 348 8.39 -19.62 -7.95
N GLN A 349 8.26 -20.64 -8.79
CA GLN A 349 8.75 -22.00 -8.54
C GLN A 349 10.28 -22.11 -8.51
N ASP A 350 10.99 -21.18 -9.14
CA ASP A 350 12.45 -21.22 -9.26
C ASP A 350 13.13 -20.46 -8.11
N ARG A 351 12.34 -19.83 -7.21
CA ARG A 351 12.84 -19.13 -6.02
C ARG A 351 13.16 -20.13 -4.91
N PRO A 352 14.43 -20.28 -4.51
CA PRO A 352 14.84 -21.30 -3.56
C PRO A 352 14.59 -20.91 -2.09
N ASP A 353 14.48 -19.62 -1.75
CA ASP A 353 14.32 -19.20 -0.37
C ASP A 353 12.84 -18.94 -0.02
N GLU A 354 12.32 -19.77 0.88
CA GLU A 354 10.94 -19.74 1.34
C GLU A 354 10.76 -18.92 2.62
N ARG A 355 11.81 -18.23 3.09
CA ARG A 355 11.71 -17.30 4.21
C ARG A 355 11.23 -15.94 3.71
N VAL A 356 10.70 -15.15 4.64
CA VAL A 356 10.31 -13.77 4.37
C VAL A 356 11.54 -12.87 4.48
N LEU A 357 11.85 -12.20 3.37
CA LEU A 357 13.00 -11.30 3.28
C LEU A 357 12.68 -9.88 3.74
N TRP A 358 13.58 -9.32 4.57
CA TRP A 358 13.75 -7.88 4.66
C TRP A 358 15.23 -7.50 4.84
N ARG A 359 15.72 -6.63 3.96
CA ARG A 359 17.05 -6.01 4.02
C ARG A 359 16.95 -4.51 3.80
N GLY A 360 17.29 -3.73 4.83
CA GLY A 360 17.28 -2.28 4.79
C GLY A 360 18.17 -1.66 5.87
N SER A 361 18.42 -0.35 5.80
CA SER A 361 19.11 0.38 6.87
C SER A 361 18.17 0.67 8.05
N ASN A 362 18.71 1.15 9.17
CA ASN A 362 17.94 1.57 10.33
C ASN A 362 17.37 3.00 10.19
N THR A 363 16.92 3.41 9.00
CA THR A 363 16.19 4.69 8.85
C THR A 363 14.80 4.63 9.51
N GLY A 364 14.15 5.79 9.66
CA GLY A 364 12.82 5.92 10.24
C GLY A 364 12.76 6.85 11.45
N ILE A 365 13.86 6.97 12.17
CA ILE A 365 14.00 7.89 13.31
C ILE A 365 15.49 8.10 13.59
N PHE A 366 15.86 9.26 14.13
CA PHE A 366 17.21 9.44 14.66
C PHE A 366 17.35 8.66 15.98
N HIS A 367 18.32 7.75 16.08
CA HIS A 367 18.48 6.90 17.25
C HIS A 367 19.42 7.57 18.26
N SER A 368 18.88 7.91 19.41
CA SER A 368 19.67 8.40 20.55
C SER A 368 19.05 7.99 21.87
N GLN A 369 19.75 8.26 22.96
CA GLN A 369 19.17 8.12 24.30
C GLN A 369 17.97 9.05 24.55
N LYS A 370 17.81 10.10 23.73
CA LYS A 370 16.72 11.09 23.83
C LYS A 370 15.52 10.76 22.95
N THR A 371 15.58 9.69 22.15
CA THR A 371 14.48 9.33 21.24
C THR A 371 13.94 7.96 21.60
N ARG A 372 12.63 7.79 21.43
CA ARG A 372 11.91 6.54 21.67
C ARG A 372 12.06 5.52 20.53
N TRP A 373 13.26 5.43 19.93
CA TRP A 373 13.50 4.64 18.72
C TRP A 373 13.23 3.13 18.88
N ARG A 374 13.26 2.61 20.11
CA ARG A 374 13.07 1.17 20.39
C ARG A 374 11.71 0.65 19.94
N THR A 375 10.71 1.50 19.90
CA THR A 375 9.35 1.13 19.48
C THR A 375 9.04 1.54 18.04
N SER A 376 10.00 2.15 17.34
CA SER A 376 9.84 2.49 15.91
C SER A 376 9.68 1.25 15.04
N GLN A 377 9.03 1.42 13.89
CA GLN A 377 8.58 0.35 13.01
C GLN A 377 9.70 -0.63 12.60
N ARG A 378 10.92 -0.14 12.34
CA ARG A 378 12.05 -1.01 11.97
C ARG A 378 12.73 -1.66 13.16
N ALA A 379 12.79 -0.98 14.30
CA ALA A 379 13.29 -1.59 15.54
C ALA A 379 12.33 -2.68 16.03
N LEU A 380 11.02 -2.46 15.93
CA LEU A 380 9.98 -3.42 16.23
C LEU A 380 10.06 -4.64 15.30
N LEU A 381 10.21 -4.41 13.99
CA LEU A 381 10.42 -5.48 13.02
C LEU A 381 11.60 -6.36 13.43
N MET A 382 12.77 -5.76 13.70
CA MET A 382 13.95 -6.53 14.12
C MET A 382 13.71 -7.34 15.38
N GLN A 383 13.11 -6.72 16.41
CA GLN A 383 12.80 -7.38 17.69
C GLN A 383 11.86 -8.56 17.48
N LEU A 384 10.76 -8.36 16.75
CA LEU A 384 9.71 -9.34 16.56
C LEU A 384 10.20 -10.55 15.75
N THR A 385 10.89 -10.33 14.63
CA THR A 385 11.28 -11.40 13.69
C THR A 385 12.55 -12.14 14.10
N ASN A 386 13.38 -11.56 14.98
CA ASN A 386 14.61 -12.20 15.45
C ASN A 386 14.54 -12.65 16.92
N ASN A 387 13.41 -12.43 17.61
CA ASN A 387 13.25 -12.93 18.97
C ASN A 387 13.26 -14.47 19.01
N ILE A 388 14.10 -15.04 19.85
CA ILE A 388 14.17 -16.49 20.11
C ILE A 388 13.73 -16.86 21.53
N ARG A 389 13.40 -15.86 22.35
CA ARG A 389 12.99 -16.04 23.75
C ARG A 389 11.48 -15.96 23.87
N GLY A 390 10.91 -16.78 24.74
CA GLY A 390 9.47 -16.81 25.00
C GLY A 390 8.67 -17.56 23.92
N SER A 391 7.39 -17.25 23.87
CA SER A 391 6.42 -17.83 22.94
C SER A 391 5.68 -16.74 22.20
N ILE A 392 5.17 -17.10 21.03
CA ILE A 392 4.28 -16.29 20.21
C ILE A 392 2.94 -17.02 20.06
N SER A 393 1.85 -16.27 20.11
CA SER A 393 0.52 -16.76 19.77
C SER A 393 0.37 -16.72 18.26
N ILE A 394 0.14 -17.87 17.63
CA ILE A 394 -0.03 -18.00 16.18
C ILE A 394 -1.40 -18.61 15.90
N LEU A 395 -2.16 -17.95 15.03
CA LEU A 395 -3.34 -18.51 14.42
C LEU A 395 -2.91 -19.49 13.33
N GLY A 396 -3.30 -20.76 13.46
CA GLY A 396 -2.93 -21.80 12.51
C GLY A 396 -3.60 -21.61 11.14
N PRO A 397 -2.98 -22.11 10.06
CA PRO A 397 -3.65 -22.18 8.77
C PRO A 397 -4.79 -23.22 8.85
N SER A 398 -5.95 -22.92 8.26
CA SER A 398 -7.01 -23.93 8.05
C SER A 398 -6.82 -24.61 6.69
N ASN A 399 -7.08 -25.91 6.58
CA ASN A 399 -6.81 -26.68 5.36
C ASN A 399 -7.78 -26.36 4.22
N SER A 400 -8.96 -25.83 4.53
CA SER A 400 -10.01 -25.48 3.59
C SER A 400 -10.63 -24.12 3.94
N PRO A 401 -11.18 -23.39 2.96
CA PRO A 401 -11.97 -22.17 3.18
C PRO A 401 -13.18 -22.34 4.09
N THR A 402 -13.63 -23.56 4.37
CA THR A 402 -14.78 -23.86 5.23
C THR A 402 -14.40 -24.40 6.60
N ASP A 403 -13.12 -24.77 6.79
CA ASP A 403 -12.66 -25.37 8.03
C ASP A 403 -12.58 -24.32 9.12
N PRO A 404 -12.99 -24.65 10.37
CA PRO A 404 -12.79 -23.81 11.52
C PRO A 404 -11.33 -23.36 11.66
N VAL A 405 -11.12 -22.08 11.93
CA VAL A 405 -9.79 -21.51 12.14
C VAL A 405 -9.16 -21.99 13.45
N GLY A 406 -9.99 -22.33 14.43
CA GLY A 406 -9.56 -22.81 15.73
C GLY A 406 -8.95 -21.72 16.62
N GLN A 407 -8.39 -22.16 17.75
CA GLN A 407 -7.78 -21.26 18.73
C GLN A 407 -6.31 -20.97 18.39
N PRO A 408 -5.81 -19.75 18.63
CA PRO A 408 -4.39 -19.46 18.52
C PRO A 408 -3.55 -20.35 19.43
N VAL A 409 -2.44 -20.88 18.89
CA VAL A 409 -1.53 -21.78 19.61
C VAL A 409 -0.28 -21.02 20.04
N GLN A 410 0.18 -21.28 21.26
CA GLN A 410 1.44 -20.72 21.78
C GLN A 410 2.62 -21.56 21.30
N ILE A 411 3.50 -20.99 20.49
CA ILE A 411 4.68 -21.65 19.94
C ILE A 411 5.94 -20.91 20.36
N ARG A 412 7.00 -21.63 20.75
CA ARG A 412 8.28 -21.00 21.11
C ARG A 412 8.85 -20.24 19.92
N SER A 413 9.20 -18.96 20.10
CA SER A 413 9.71 -18.12 19.02
C SER A 413 10.97 -18.69 18.36
N ALA A 414 11.84 -19.37 19.14
CA ALA A 414 13.02 -20.08 18.64
C ALA A 414 12.73 -21.18 17.60
N ARG A 415 11.51 -21.75 17.57
CA ARG A 415 11.11 -22.78 16.59
C ARG A 415 10.55 -22.19 15.31
N VAL A 416 10.10 -20.93 15.36
CA VAL A 416 9.39 -20.28 14.27
C VAL A 416 10.34 -19.32 13.55
N ASN A 417 10.78 -18.27 14.26
CA ASN A 417 11.45 -17.11 13.68
C ASN A 417 12.66 -17.46 12.79
N PRO A 418 13.62 -18.30 13.21
CA PRO A 418 14.78 -18.63 12.37
C PRO A 418 14.43 -19.36 11.07
N GLY A 419 13.32 -20.10 11.06
CA GLY A 419 12.86 -20.89 9.91
C GLY A 419 11.97 -20.12 8.95
N ILE A 420 11.40 -18.98 9.36
CA ILE A 420 10.44 -18.22 8.54
C ILE A 420 10.92 -16.82 8.15
N PHE A 421 11.91 -16.24 8.83
CA PHE A 421 12.38 -14.86 8.56
C PHE A 421 13.87 -14.81 8.19
N ASP A 422 14.19 -14.10 7.10
CA ASP A 422 15.52 -13.53 6.86
C ASP A 422 15.42 -12.00 6.90
N VAL A 423 15.36 -11.49 8.12
CA VAL A 423 15.09 -10.08 8.40
C VAL A 423 16.23 -9.50 9.21
N ALA A 424 16.98 -8.57 8.64
CA ALA A 424 18.06 -7.92 9.36
C ALA A 424 18.48 -6.59 8.71
N PHE A 425 19.14 -5.73 9.49
CA PHE A 425 19.68 -4.48 8.96
C PHE A 425 20.83 -4.74 7.98
N ALA A 426 21.03 -3.80 7.06
CA ALA A 426 22.00 -3.89 5.98
C ALA A 426 23.10 -2.82 6.10
N GLY A 427 24.36 -3.24 6.03
CA GLY A 427 25.52 -2.36 6.16
C GLY A 427 25.83 -2.05 7.63
N ASP A 428 26.12 -0.77 7.90
CA ASP A 428 26.44 -0.25 9.23
C ASP A 428 25.33 0.67 9.75
N PRO A 429 25.20 0.85 11.08
CA PRO A 429 24.26 1.79 11.69
C PRO A 429 24.43 3.21 11.17
N ILE A 430 23.31 3.85 10.83
CA ILE A 430 23.22 5.25 10.41
C ILE A 430 22.16 6.00 11.23
N MET A 431 22.10 7.33 11.10
CA MET A 431 21.13 8.17 11.82
C MET A 431 21.12 7.91 13.34
N CYS A 432 22.30 7.85 13.94
CA CYS A 432 22.48 7.61 15.36
C CYS A 432 23.63 8.46 15.91
N ASP A 433 23.57 8.82 17.18
CA ASP A 433 24.77 9.29 17.87
C ASP A 433 25.77 8.13 18.03
N LYS A 434 27.05 8.44 18.20
CA LYS A 434 28.13 7.43 18.23
C LYS A 434 27.86 6.29 19.22
N GLN A 435 27.44 6.60 20.44
CA GLN A 435 27.21 5.60 21.48
C GLN A 435 26.02 4.71 21.12
N THR A 436 24.95 5.33 20.59
CA THR A 436 23.77 4.58 20.15
C THR A 436 24.07 3.71 18.92
N CYS A 437 24.90 4.15 17.97
CA CYS A 437 25.32 3.31 16.84
C CYS A 437 26.06 2.04 17.32
N GLU A 438 27.01 2.19 18.25
CA GLU A 438 27.74 1.06 18.84
C GLU A 438 26.81 0.09 19.57
N LEU A 439 25.75 0.60 20.20
CA LEU A 439 24.70 -0.20 20.82
C LEU A 439 23.85 -0.94 19.78
N LEU A 440 23.39 -0.27 18.72
CA LEU A 440 22.60 -0.88 17.65
C LEU A 440 23.34 -2.03 16.97
N GLN A 441 24.66 -1.89 16.78
CA GLN A 441 25.52 -2.94 16.24
C GLN A 441 25.47 -4.24 17.07
N LYS A 442 25.31 -4.11 18.40
CA LYS A 442 25.26 -5.24 19.34
C LYS A 442 23.84 -5.79 19.52
N LEU A 443 22.83 -4.94 19.41
CA LEU A 443 21.44 -5.30 19.66
C LEU A 443 20.78 -6.05 18.51
N PHE A 444 21.13 -5.69 17.27
CA PHE A 444 20.42 -6.16 16.08
C PHE A 444 21.32 -6.98 15.16
N PRO A 445 20.73 -7.87 14.35
CA PRO A 445 21.46 -8.54 13.29
C PRO A 445 21.76 -7.55 12.15
N TRP A 446 23.04 -7.46 11.77
CA TRP A 446 23.52 -6.69 10.63
C TRP A 446 24.13 -7.65 9.61
N ARG A 447 23.76 -7.52 8.33
CA ARG A 447 24.41 -8.25 7.24
C ARG A 447 24.69 -7.33 6.06
N LYS A 448 25.30 -7.89 5.00
CA LYS A 448 25.63 -7.15 3.78
C LYS A 448 24.35 -6.67 3.08
N ARG A 449 24.48 -5.57 2.32
CA ARG A 449 23.45 -5.17 1.35
C ARG A 449 23.31 -6.27 0.30
N GLN A 450 22.08 -6.50 -0.13
CA GLN A 450 21.76 -7.45 -1.20
C GLN A 450 21.63 -6.73 -2.54
N SER A 451 22.05 -7.40 -3.61
CA SER A 451 21.74 -7.01 -4.98
C SER A 451 20.26 -7.28 -5.31
N ALA A 452 19.79 -6.79 -6.47
CA ALA A 452 18.46 -7.13 -6.97
C ALA A 452 18.32 -8.64 -7.15
N LYS A 453 19.32 -9.28 -7.78
CA LYS A 453 19.45 -10.72 -7.88
C LYS A 453 19.33 -11.46 -6.55
N ASP A 454 20.13 -11.09 -5.54
CA ASP A 454 20.08 -11.79 -4.23
C ASP A 454 18.70 -11.68 -3.58
N ALA A 455 18.02 -10.54 -3.73
CA ALA A 455 16.66 -10.35 -3.22
C ALA A 455 15.61 -11.08 -4.05
N GLY A 456 15.89 -11.32 -5.34
CA GLY A 456 15.03 -12.05 -6.27
C GLY A 456 14.88 -13.53 -5.95
N GLU A 457 15.76 -14.12 -5.14
CA GLU A 457 15.72 -15.53 -4.74
C GLU A 457 14.60 -15.87 -3.73
N TYR A 458 13.92 -14.87 -3.17
CA TYR A 458 12.93 -15.04 -2.10
C TYR A 458 11.50 -15.01 -2.64
N ARG A 459 10.65 -15.94 -2.19
CA ARG A 459 9.20 -15.96 -2.52
C ARG A 459 8.40 -14.89 -1.78
N TYR A 460 8.85 -14.50 -0.59
CA TYR A 460 8.12 -13.62 0.31
C TYR A 460 8.99 -12.43 0.71
N VAL A 461 8.44 -11.21 0.67
CA VAL A 461 9.18 -9.98 0.99
C VAL A 461 8.37 -9.04 1.88
N LEU A 462 9.05 -8.31 2.76
CA LEU A 462 8.44 -7.28 3.59
C LEU A 462 8.74 -5.86 3.08
N ASP A 463 7.70 -5.04 3.05
CA ASP A 463 7.77 -3.61 2.81
C ASP A 463 7.40 -2.85 4.10
N VAL A 464 8.34 -2.05 4.61
CA VAL A 464 8.19 -1.28 5.85
C VAL A 464 8.80 0.10 5.65
N ASP A 465 8.10 1.10 6.15
CA ASP A 465 8.45 2.52 6.01
C ASP A 465 9.85 2.87 6.55
N GLY A 466 10.42 3.93 5.96
CA GLY A 466 11.65 4.57 6.40
C GLY A 466 11.34 5.85 7.14
N ASN A 467 12.06 6.93 6.81
CA ASN A 467 11.76 8.27 7.32
C ASN A 467 10.37 8.71 6.84
N GLY A 468 10.13 8.60 5.53
CA GLY A 468 8.81 8.63 4.91
C GLY A 468 8.34 7.23 4.48
N TRP A 469 7.50 7.18 3.46
CA TRP A 469 7.05 5.96 2.80
C TRP A 469 8.21 5.09 2.28
N SER A 470 7.95 3.81 2.07
CA SER A 470 8.93 2.91 1.46
C SER A 470 9.01 3.12 -0.06
N GLY A 471 10.03 3.85 -0.51
CA GLY A 471 10.38 3.96 -1.94
C GLY A 471 10.79 2.64 -2.63
N ARG A 472 10.76 1.50 -1.93
CA ARG A 472 11.02 0.17 -2.51
C ARG A 472 9.77 -0.50 -3.06
N PHE A 473 8.58 -0.06 -2.66
CA PHE A 473 7.35 -0.79 -2.92
C PHE A 473 7.13 -1.05 -4.41
N LYS A 474 7.32 -0.05 -5.28
CA LYS A 474 7.23 -0.21 -6.75
C LYS A 474 8.09 -1.37 -7.25
N ARG A 475 9.36 -1.45 -6.86
CA ARG A 475 10.24 -2.56 -7.24
C ARG A 475 9.75 -3.90 -6.69
N LEU A 476 9.30 -3.94 -5.43
CA LEU A 476 8.85 -5.16 -4.76
C LEU A 476 7.57 -5.73 -5.40
N ILE A 477 6.55 -4.90 -5.62
CA ILE A 477 5.30 -5.34 -6.25
C ILE A 477 5.45 -5.67 -7.74
N THR A 478 6.52 -5.18 -8.40
CA THR A 478 6.88 -5.58 -9.77
C THR A 478 7.58 -6.94 -9.83
N SER A 479 8.04 -7.47 -8.68
CA SER A 479 8.64 -8.80 -8.62
C SER A 479 7.56 -9.89 -8.56
N ASN A 480 7.95 -11.14 -8.85
CA ASN A 480 7.10 -12.31 -8.62
C ASN A 480 7.09 -12.76 -7.15
N ALA A 481 7.42 -11.89 -6.18
CA ALA A 481 7.35 -12.22 -4.76
C ALA A 481 6.05 -11.71 -4.12
N LEU A 482 5.55 -12.43 -3.12
CA LEU A 482 4.42 -11.96 -2.32
C LEU A 482 4.91 -10.87 -1.36
N VAL A 483 4.32 -9.68 -1.47
CA VAL A 483 4.67 -8.52 -0.65
C VAL A 483 3.75 -8.42 0.56
N PHE A 484 4.34 -8.39 1.75
CA PHE A 484 3.69 -8.02 3.00
C PHE A 484 4.03 -6.55 3.30
N LYS A 485 3.04 -5.65 3.29
CA LYS A 485 3.26 -4.19 3.45
C LYS A 485 2.68 -3.68 4.77
N ALA A 486 3.53 -3.07 5.59
CA ALA A 486 3.13 -2.29 6.77
C ALA A 486 3.55 -0.84 6.60
N SER A 487 2.59 0.08 6.57
CA SER A 487 2.85 1.50 6.31
C SER A 487 1.92 2.41 7.10
N LEU A 488 2.41 3.61 7.43
CA LEU A 488 1.64 4.73 7.98
C LEU A 488 1.09 5.64 6.87
N TYR A 489 1.60 5.52 5.64
CA TYR A 489 1.43 6.52 4.59
C TYR A 489 0.51 6.02 3.48
N PRO A 490 -0.69 6.63 3.34
CA PRO A 490 -1.47 6.51 2.13
C PRO A 490 -0.75 7.16 0.95
N GLU A 491 -0.27 6.34 0.01
CA GLU A 491 0.43 6.80 -1.20
C GLU A 491 -0.55 7.08 -2.36
N TRP A 492 -0.09 7.80 -3.39
CA TRP A 492 -0.93 8.23 -4.53
C TRP A 492 -1.62 7.09 -5.29
N TRP A 493 -1.05 5.88 -5.23
CA TRP A 493 -1.56 4.69 -5.92
C TRP A 493 -2.54 3.88 -5.07
N LEU A 494 -2.77 4.25 -3.80
CA LEU A 494 -3.51 3.41 -2.85
C LEU A 494 -4.95 3.12 -3.29
N ASP A 495 -5.66 4.12 -3.82
CA ASP A 495 -7.03 3.94 -4.32
C ASP A 495 -7.06 3.10 -5.62
N ARG A 496 -5.94 3.00 -6.33
CA ARG A 496 -5.80 2.29 -7.62
C ARG A 496 -5.41 0.82 -7.48
N VAL A 497 -4.78 0.46 -6.37
CA VAL A 497 -4.46 -0.93 -6.02
C VAL A 497 -5.60 -1.57 -5.23
N GLN A 498 -5.51 -2.87 -5.01
CA GLN A 498 -6.41 -3.62 -4.14
C GLN A 498 -5.60 -4.50 -3.18
N PRO A 499 -5.61 -4.23 -1.86
CA PRO A 499 -5.08 -5.15 -0.85
C PRO A 499 -5.74 -6.53 -0.94
N TRP A 500 -5.05 -7.60 -0.57
CA TRP A 500 -5.47 -9.01 -0.72
C TRP A 500 -5.59 -9.55 -2.15
N VAL A 501 -5.57 -8.68 -3.18
CA VAL A 501 -5.42 -9.09 -4.59
C VAL A 501 -3.99 -8.92 -5.06
N HIS A 502 -3.34 -7.82 -4.69
CA HIS A 502 -2.03 -7.44 -5.23
C HIS A 502 -0.89 -7.50 -4.21
N TYR A 503 -1.21 -7.43 -2.92
CA TYR A 503 -0.26 -7.54 -1.80
C TYR A 503 -1.03 -7.82 -0.49
N ILE A 504 -0.30 -8.22 0.56
CA ILE A 504 -0.87 -8.48 1.88
C ILE A 504 -0.68 -7.25 2.77
N PRO A 505 -1.76 -6.55 3.21
CA PRO A 505 -1.66 -5.48 4.18
C PRO A 505 -1.36 -6.04 5.58
N ILE A 506 -0.41 -5.45 6.29
CA ILE A 506 0.02 -5.84 7.64
C ILE A 506 -0.13 -4.64 8.58
N GLN A 507 -0.62 -4.88 9.80
CA GLN A 507 -0.79 -3.85 10.81
C GLN A 507 0.54 -3.16 11.15
N LEU A 508 0.48 -1.86 11.45
CA LEU A 508 1.68 -1.04 11.71
C LEU A 508 2.48 -1.52 12.92
N ASP A 509 1.82 -2.15 13.89
CA ASP A 509 2.45 -2.78 15.06
C ASP A 509 2.85 -4.25 14.83
N LEU A 510 2.67 -4.75 13.60
CA LEU A 510 3.05 -6.08 13.13
C LEU A 510 2.34 -7.23 13.86
N ASN A 511 1.21 -6.96 14.53
CA ASN A 511 0.52 -7.96 15.36
C ASN A 511 -0.04 -9.15 14.56
N ASP A 512 -0.37 -8.94 13.28
CA ASP A 512 -0.88 -9.95 12.36
C ASP A 512 0.19 -10.52 11.41
N LEU A 513 1.45 -10.09 11.53
CA LEU A 513 2.53 -10.51 10.64
C LEU A 513 2.75 -12.02 10.68
N HIS A 514 2.90 -12.60 11.86
CA HIS A 514 3.15 -14.04 11.99
C HIS A 514 1.97 -14.87 11.51
N ASP A 515 0.74 -14.44 11.81
CA ASP A 515 -0.47 -15.16 11.41
C ASP A 515 -0.61 -15.16 9.88
N ALA A 516 -0.41 -14.00 9.24
CA ALA A 516 -0.46 -13.88 7.78
C ALA A 516 0.67 -14.67 7.10
N VAL A 517 1.90 -14.60 7.62
CA VAL A 517 3.03 -15.35 7.05
C VAL A 517 2.79 -16.85 7.17
N ILE A 518 2.34 -17.33 8.33
CA ILE A 518 2.06 -18.76 8.55
C ILE A 518 0.91 -19.24 7.65
N PHE A 519 -0.10 -18.41 7.38
CA PHE A 519 -1.16 -18.76 6.43
C PHE A 519 -0.59 -19.02 5.02
N PHE A 520 0.19 -18.09 4.46
CA PHE A 520 0.67 -18.23 3.08
C PHE A 520 1.84 -19.21 2.94
N ARG A 521 2.82 -19.12 3.84
CA ARG A 521 4.09 -19.85 3.75
C ARG A 521 4.08 -21.20 4.49
N GLY A 522 3.13 -21.40 5.41
CA GLY A 522 3.10 -22.56 6.29
C GLY A 522 4.05 -22.45 7.49
N ASP A 523 4.00 -23.45 8.36
CA ASP A 523 4.89 -23.58 9.52
C ASP A 523 6.37 -23.70 9.13
N SER A 524 7.33 -23.75 10.06
CA SER A 524 8.77 -23.81 9.74
C SER A 524 9.18 -24.86 8.69
N SER A 525 8.39 -25.92 8.50
CA SER A 525 8.60 -27.00 7.54
C SER A 525 7.79 -26.85 6.23
N GLY A 526 7.01 -25.78 6.09
CA GLY A 526 6.12 -25.51 4.95
C GLY A 526 4.75 -26.19 5.07
N VAL A 527 4.44 -26.81 6.21
CA VAL A 527 3.18 -27.54 6.38
C VAL A 527 2.04 -26.54 6.57
N GLY A 528 0.92 -26.78 5.88
CA GLY A 528 -0.26 -25.91 5.89
C GLY A 528 -0.11 -24.64 5.05
N ALA A 529 0.88 -24.59 4.16
CA ALA A 529 1.10 -23.45 3.28
C ALA A 529 -0.01 -23.31 2.22
N HIS A 530 -0.42 -22.09 1.96
CA HIS A 530 -1.30 -21.70 0.86
C HIS A 530 -0.46 -21.06 -0.27
N GLU A 531 0.53 -21.80 -0.76
CA GLU A 531 1.48 -21.29 -1.76
C GLU A 531 0.80 -20.94 -3.09
N ASP A 532 -0.29 -21.62 -3.43
CA ASP A 532 -1.10 -21.34 -4.61
C ASP A 532 -1.76 -19.95 -4.52
N LEU A 533 -2.31 -19.60 -3.35
CA LEU A 533 -2.85 -18.27 -3.07
C LEU A 533 -1.71 -17.23 -3.03
N ALA A 534 -0.59 -17.56 -2.39
CA ALA A 534 0.57 -16.67 -2.33
C ALA A 534 1.09 -16.30 -3.72
N ARG A 535 1.27 -17.31 -4.58
CA ARG A 535 1.68 -17.13 -5.98
C ARG A 535 0.65 -16.31 -6.76
N LYS A 536 -0.65 -16.61 -6.62
CA LYS A 536 -1.72 -15.87 -7.28
C LYS A 536 -1.62 -14.37 -6.98
N ILE A 537 -1.48 -14.01 -5.70
CA ILE A 537 -1.40 -12.61 -5.26
C ILE A 537 -0.09 -11.95 -5.76
N ALA A 538 1.04 -12.66 -5.71
CA ALA A 538 2.32 -12.15 -6.23
C ALA A 538 2.27 -11.85 -7.74
N GLU A 539 1.72 -12.79 -8.54
CA GLU A 539 1.54 -12.62 -9.98
C GLU A 539 0.56 -11.50 -10.31
N GLN A 540 -0.55 -11.39 -9.58
CA GLN A 540 -1.51 -10.29 -9.71
C GLN A 540 -0.85 -8.95 -9.36
N GLY A 541 -0.05 -8.88 -8.29
CA GLY A 541 0.70 -7.69 -7.91
C GLY A 541 1.64 -7.21 -9.02
N ARG A 542 2.41 -8.13 -9.62
CA ARG A 542 3.25 -7.81 -10.78
C ARG A 542 2.45 -7.37 -11.99
N ALA A 543 1.39 -8.10 -12.32
CA ALA A 543 0.51 -7.76 -13.44
C ALA A 543 -0.08 -6.35 -13.26
N TRP A 544 -0.49 -6.02 -12.04
CA TRP A 544 -1.01 -4.69 -11.72
C TRP A 544 0.07 -3.62 -11.85
N SER A 545 1.26 -3.84 -11.32
CA SER A 545 2.38 -2.90 -11.41
C SER A 545 2.73 -2.55 -12.87
N ARG A 546 2.70 -3.54 -13.76
CA ARG A 546 3.03 -3.38 -15.18
C ARG A 546 1.91 -2.73 -16.01
N ARG A 547 0.66 -2.81 -15.55
CA ARG A 547 -0.51 -2.30 -16.28
C ARG A 547 -1.01 -0.96 -15.77
N PHE A 548 -0.96 -0.73 -14.46
CA PHE A 548 -1.56 0.43 -13.80
C PHE A 548 -0.53 1.34 -13.14
N TRP A 549 0.75 0.96 -13.02
CA TRP A 549 1.81 1.82 -12.49
C TRP A 549 2.95 2.02 -13.49
N ARG A 550 2.57 2.29 -14.74
CA ARG A 550 3.50 2.70 -15.80
C ARG A 550 3.84 4.18 -15.66
N ARG A 551 4.80 4.65 -16.45
CA ARG A 551 5.14 6.08 -16.49
C ARG A 551 3.94 6.89 -16.98
N GLU A 552 3.20 6.39 -17.96
CA GLU A 552 1.99 7.00 -18.51
C GLU A 552 0.89 7.15 -17.46
N ASP A 553 0.71 6.15 -16.59
CA ASP A 553 -0.27 6.21 -15.50
C ASP A 553 0.11 7.29 -14.46
N MET A 554 1.42 7.42 -14.18
CA MET A 554 1.95 8.50 -13.33
C MET A 554 1.75 9.87 -13.96
N VAL A 555 2.05 10.03 -15.25
CA VAL A 555 1.86 11.28 -15.99
C VAL A 555 0.38 11.65 -16.02
N ALA A 556 -0.52 10.70 -16.27
CA ALA A 556 -1.97 10.95 -16.25
C ALA A 556 -2.45 11.44 -14.87
N HIS A 557 -1.98 10.82 -13.78
CA HIS A 557 -2.28 11.25 -12.41
C HIS A 557 -1.73 12.64 -12.12
N PHE A 558 -0.49 12.91 -12.51
CA PHE A 558 0.13 14.20 -12.24
C PHE A 558 -0.52 15.30 -13.07
N TYR A 559 -0.87 15.01 -14.32
CA TYR A 559 -1.57 15.91 -15.21
C TYR A 559 -2.91 16.35 -14.60
N ARG A 560 -3.72 15.39 -14.12
CA ARG A 560 -4.98 15.69 -13.42
C ARG A 560 -4.73 16.55 -12.18
N LEU A 561 -3.76 16.17 -11.35
CA LEU A 561 -3.43 16.91 -10.13
C LEU A 561 -3.06 18.36 -10.42
N ILE A 562 -2.20 18.61 -11.42
CA ILE A 562 -1.78 19.98 -11.76
C ILE A 562 -2.91 20.78 -12.40
N LEU A 563 -3.79 20.17 -13.21
CA LEU A 563 -4.98 20.86 -13.73
C LEU A 563 -5.90 21.36 -12.60
N GLU A 564 -6.20 20.48 -11.63
CA GLU A 564 -7.04 20.86 -10.49
C GLU A 564 -6.35 21.88 -9.58
N TYR A 565 -5.06 21.69 -9.34
CA TYR A 565 -4.26 22.63 -8.56
C TYR A 565 -4.19 24.03 -9.22
N ALA A 566 -3.99 24.09 -10.54
CA ALA A 566 -3.97 25.34 -11.28
C ALA A 566 -5.34 26.05 -11.23
N ARG A 567 -6.44 25.29 -11.32
CA ARG A 567 -7.80 25.82 -11.15
C ARG A 567 -7.98 26.39 -9.74
N LEU A 568 -7.57 25.65 -8.73
CA LEU A 568 -7.62 26.05 -7.32
C LEU A 568 -6.82 27.33 -7.03
N MET A 569 -5.71 27.54 -7.77
CA MET A 569 -4.83 28.72 -7.71
C MET A 569 -5.33 29.92 -8.55
N SER A 570 -6.51 29.86 -9.15
CA SER A 570 -7.11 31.01 -9.84
C SER A 570 -7.94 31.86 -8.88
N GLU A 571 -7.92 33.19 -9.04
CA GLU A 571 -8.92 34.07 -8.39
C GLU A 571 -10.32 33.82 -8.96
N ASP A 572 -10.40 33.61 -10.28
CA ASP A 572 -11.62 33.20 -10.97
C ASP A 572 -11.56 31.69 -11.27
N ARG A 573 -11.97 30.90 -10.28
CA ARG A 573 -12.00 29.43 -10.36
C ARG A 573 -13.02 28.94 -11.38
N GLU A 574 -14.13 29.66 -11.55
CA GLU A 574 -15.22 29.31 -12.46
C GLU A 574 -14.87 29.55 -13.93
N ALA A 575 -14.10 30.60 -14.25
CA ALA A 575 -13.56 30.79 -15.60
C ALA A 575 -12.57 29.67 -15.99
N MET A 576 -11.95 29.02 -15.01
CA MET A 576 -11.07 27.86 -15.21
C MET A 576 -11.83 26.52 -15.19
N SER A 577 -13.11 26.52 -14.80
CA SER A 577 -13.99 25.35 -14.86
C SER A 577 -14.39 25.05 -16.30
N TYR A 578 -14.66 23.77 -16.58
CA TYR A 578 -15.13 23.34 -17.90
C TYR A 578 -16.61 23.66 -18.09
N HIS A 579 -16.97 24.30 -19.21
CA HIS A 579 -18.35 24.60 -19.60
C HIS A 579 -18.72 23.85 -20.88
N SER A 580 -19.71 22.95 -20.81
CA SER A 580 -20.02 21.98 -21.86
C SER A 580 -20.56 22.55 -23.19
N GLN A 581 -21.00 23.81 -23.21
CA GLN A 581 -21.65 24.42 -24.38
C GLN A 581 -20.78 25.43 -25.14
N THR A 582 -19.71 25.97 -24.56
CA THR A 582 -18.96 27.11 -25.14
C THR A 582 -17.67 26.70 -25.87
N ASP A 583 -17.09 25.55 -25.52
CA ASP A 583 -15.81 25.07 -26.08
C ASP A 583 -16.00 24.21 -27.36
N LEU A 584 -17.16 24.28 -28.02
CA LEU A 584 -17.39 23.67 -29.34
C LEU A 584 -17.10 24.62 -30.51
N SER A 585 -16.94 25.93 -30.26
CA SER A 585 -16.68 26.93 -31.30
C SER A 585 -15.22 27.39 -31.39
N LEU A 586 -14.32 26.77 -30.63
CA LEU A 586 -12.88 27.11 -30.58
C LEU A 586 -11.95 25.90 -30.79
N CYS A 587 -12.45 24.80 -31.37
CA CYS A 587 -11.62 23.72 -31.91
C CYS A 587 -11.72 23.69 -33.43
#